data_AF-A0A382I3Z1-F1
#
_entry.id   AF-A0A382I3Z1-F1
#
_cell.length_a   1.000
_cell.length_b   1.000
_cell.length_c   1.000
_cell.angle_alpha   90.00
_cell.angle_beta   90.00
_cell.angle_gamma   90.00
#
_symmetry.space_group_name_H-M   'P 1'
#
loop_
_entity.id
_entity.type
_entity.pdbx_description
1 polymer ?
#
loop_
_entity_poly.entity_id
_entity_poly.type
_entity_poly.pdbx_seq_one_letter_code
_entity_poly.pdbx_strand_id
1 'polypeptide(L)'
;RTIEGVEVSFMIQETNNGSHRINFRSSGNYVINDIAQSFDGGGHKFAAGARVDDMSIKGIELKIINKLSEKISGEFDGYQK
;
A
#
# COMPACT_ATOMS: atom_id res chain seq x y z
N ARG A 1 4.29 -5.22 12.49
CA ARG A 1 5.72 -5.60 12.27
C ARG A 1 6.06 -6.87 13.05
N THR A 2 5.08 -7.73 13.32
CA THR A 2 5.22 -8.84 14.29
C THR A 2 4.93 -10.20 13.66
N ILE A 3 4.53 -10.22 12.39
CA ILE A 3 4.43 -11.46 11.62
C ILE A 3 5.80 -11.67 10.99
N GLU A 4 6.42 -12.79 11.34
CA GLU A 4 7.72 -13.20 10.81
C GLU A 4 7.68 -13.30 9.28
N GLY A 5 8.72 -12.77 8.62
CA GLY A 5 8.83 -12.75 7.15
C GLY A 5 8.02 -11.66 6.43
N VAL A 6 7.21 -10.85 7.12
CA VAL A 6 6.45 -9.75 6.48
C VAL A 6 7.25 -8.46 6.43
N GLU A 7 7.71 -8.11 5.23
CA GLU A 7 8.52 -6.91 4.96
C GLU A 7 7.69 -5.65 4.69
N VAL A 8 6.55 -5.81 4.02
CA VAL A 8 5.60 -4.75 3.70
C VAL A 8 4.19 -5.26 3.95
N SER A 9 3.35 -4.44 4.58
CA SER A 9 1.91 -4.71 4.70
C SER A 9 1.09 -3.46 4.45
N PHE A 10 -0.13 -3.67 3.95
CA PHE A 10 -1.11 -2.62 3.80
C PHE A 10 -2.51 -3.11 4.18
N MET A 11 -3.37 -2.17 4.55
CA MET A 11 -4.78 -2.42 4.82
C MET A 11 -5.62 -1.39 4.10
N ILE A 12 -6.58 -1.85 3.29
CA ILE A 12 -7.62 -1.02 2.69
C ILE A 12 -8.86 -1.20 3.57
N GLN A 13 -9.36 -0.11 4.12
CA GLN A 13 -10.55 -0.09 4.96
C GLN A 13 -11.56 0.86 4.32
N GLU A 14 -12.73 0.34 3.94
CA GLU A 14 -13.87 1.17 3.58
C GLU A 14 -14.35 1.93 4.82
N THR A 15 -14.61 3.23 4.65
CA THR A 15 -15.05 4.11 5.73
C THR A 15 -16.52 4.48 5.55
N ASN A 16 -16.84 5.32 4.57
CA ASN A 16 -18.20 5.74 4.23
C ASN A 16 -18.33 5.91 2.71
N ASN A 17 -19.46 5.52 2.12
CA ASN A 17 -19.89 5.88 0.77
C ASN A 17 -18.79 5.75 -0.32
N GLY A 18 -18.07 4.63 -0.38
CA GLY A 18 -17.00 4.43 -1.38
C GLY A 18 -15.69 5.17 -1.08
N SER A 19 -15.55 5.80 0.10
CA SER A 19 -14.29 6.33 0.62
C SER A 19 -13.51 5.27 1.37
N HIS A 20 -12.21 5.19 1.11
CA HIS A 20 -11.31 4.18 1.64
C HIS A 20 -10.13 4.83 2.34
N ARG A 21 -9.78 4.31 3.52
CA ARG A 21 -8.51 4.60 4.19
C ARG A 21 -7.52 3.49 3.89
N ILE A 22 -6.33 3.87 3.45
CA ILE A 22 -5.22 2.95 3.22
C ILE A 22 -4.14 3.22 4.26
N ASN A 23 -3.67 2.17 4.93
CA ASN A 23 -2.56 2.25 5.86
C ASN A 23 -1.44 1.33 5.39
N PHE A 24 -0.22 1.86 5.28
CA PHE A 24 0.96 1.12 4.85
C PHE A 24 1.98 1.01 5.97
N ARG A 25 2.66 -0.14 6.08
CA ARG A 25 3.76 -0.38 7.02
C ARG A 25 4.87 -1.15 6.33
N SER A 26 6.11 -0.86 6.70
CA SER A 26 7.28 -1.70 6.40
C SER A 26 8.05 -2.04 7.67
N SER A 27 8.69 -3.22 7.67
CA SER A 27 9.68 -3.69 8.66
C SER A 27 10.89 -2.74 8.77
N GLY A 28 11.22 -2.00 7.71
CA GLY A 28 12.35 -1.07 7.66
C GLY A 28 13.21 -1.18 6.39
N ASN A 29 13.06 -2.26 5.62
CA ASN A 29 13.83 -2.47 4.40
C ASN A 29 13.28 -1.69 3.20
N TYR A 30 11.97 -1.42 3.19
CA TYR A 30 11.30 -0.77 2.07
C TYR A 30 10.67 0.56 2.46
N VAL A 31 11.14 1.65 1.85
CA VAL A 31 10.48 2.95 1.93
C VAL A 31 9.11 2.85 1.24
N ILE A 32 8.04 3.20 1.95
CA ILE A 32 6.64 2.97 1.54
C ILE A 32 5.79 4.25 1.45
N ASN A 33 6.31 5.39 1.92
CA ASN A 33 5.56 6.64 1.91
C ASN A 33 5.29 7.19 0.50
N ASP A 34 6.11 6.84 -0.47
CA ASP A 34 5.93 7.18 -1.88
C ASP A 34 4.71 6.47 -2.50
N ILE A 35 4.41 5.23 -2.09
CA ILE A 35 3.17 4.56 -2.51
C ILE A 35 1.96 5.31 -1.97
N ALA A 36 1.99 5.76 -0.71
CA ALA A 36 0.93 6.60 -0.16
C ALA A 36 0.80 7.95 -0.91
N GLN A 37 1.91 8.57 -1.30
CA GLN A 37 1.92 9.81 -2.10
C GLN A 37 1.26 9.62 -3.48
N SER A 38 1.33 8.42 -4.07
CA SER A 38 0.63 8.12 -5.34
C SER A 38 -0.90 8.16 -5.24
N PHE A 39 -1.44 8.25 -4.02
CA PHE A 39 -2.85 8.43 -3.70
C PHE A 39 -3.08 9.76 -2.96
N ASP A 40 -2.25 10.77 -3.20
CA ASP A 40 -2.30 12.08 -2.54
C ASP A 40 -2.22 12.01 -1.01
N GLY A 41 -1.66 10.92 -0.48
CA GLY A 41 -1.39 10.70 0.93
C GLY A 41 0.03 11.06 1.33
N GLY A 42 0.49 10.46 2.43
CA GLY A 42 1.85 10.67 2.92
C GLY A 42 2.13 10.01 4.26
N GLY A 43 3.23 10.43 4.89
CA GLY A 43 3.67 9.93 6.18
C GLY A 43 5.18 9.69 6.23
N HIS A 44 5.60 8.87 7.18
CA HIS A 44 7.01 8.52 7.39
C HIS A 44 7.44 7.40 6.45
N LYS A 45 8.76 7.33 6.21
CA LYS A 45 9.41 6.35 5.32
C LYS A 45 8.85 4.93 5.45
N PHE A 46 8.54 4.46 6.66
CA PHE A 46 8.09 3.08 6.92
C PHE A 46 6.66 2.96 7.49
N ALA A 47 5.93 4.08 7.58
CA ALA A 47 4.57 4.14 8.09
C ALA A 47 3.84 5.34 7.45
N ALA A 48 2.95 5.04 6.52
CA ALA A 48 2.26 6.03 5.72
C ALA A 48 0.78 5.66 5.53
N GLY A 49 -0.01 6.57 4.96
CA GLY A 49 -1.40 6.32 4.65
C GLY A 49 -1.96 7.32 3.65
N ALA A 50 -3.11 6.96 3.10
CA ALA A 50 -3.85 7.77 2.13
C ALA A 50 -5.35 7.62 2.37
N ARG A 51 -6.13 8.59 1.86
CA ARG A 51 -7.57 8.47 1.70
C ARG A 51 -7.88 8.50 0.21
N VAL A 52 -8.76 7.61 -0.23
CA VAL A 52 -9.15 7.49 -1.63
C VAL A 52 -10.66 7.48 -1.70
N ASP A 53 -11.21 8.43 -2.42
CA ASP A 53 -12.63 8.54 -2.71
C ASP A 53 -12.90 8.02 -4.12
N ASP A 54 -14.12 7.55 -4.37
CA ASP A 54 -14.62 7.16 -5.70
C ASP A 54 -13.79 6.09 -6.44
N MET A 55 -13.10 5.22 -5.72
CA MET A 55 -12.33 4.10 -6.29
C MET A 55 -12.75 2.78 -5.68
N SER A 56 -12.91 1.75 -6.50
CA SER A 56 -13.20 0.40 -6.00
C SER A 56 -12.01 -0.19 -5.25
N ILE A 57 -12.27 -1.03 -4.25
CA ILE A 57 -11.23 -1.77 -3.49
C ILE A 57 -10.26 -2.48 -4.44
N LYS A 58 -10.78 -3.12 -5.48
CA LYS A 58 -9.96 -3.83 -6.48
C LYS A 58 -9.04 -2.90 -7.28
N GLY A 59 -9.52 -1.70 -7.62
CA GLY A 59 -8.71 -0.68 -8.28
C GLY A 59 -7.59 -0.17 -7.38
N ILE A 60 -7.89 0.06 -6.10
CA ILE A 60 -6.91 0.45 -5.09
C ILE A 60 -5.85 -0.65 -4.93
N GLU A 61 -6.29 -1.90 -4.74
CA GLU A 61 -5.42 -3.06 -4.58
C GLU A 61 -4.47 -3.24 -5.77
N LEU A 62 -4.99 -3.23 -7.01
CA LEU A 62 -4.17 -3.37 -8.21
C LEU A 62 -3.12 -2.25 -8.32
N LYS A 63 -3.50 -1.00 -8.04
CA LYS A 63 -2.57 0.12 -8.08
C LYS A 63 -1.47 -0.02 -7.01
N ILE A 64 -1.81 -0.47 -5.79
CA ILE A 64 -0.82 -0.75 -4.73
C ILE A 64 0.13 -1.87 -5.18
N ILE A 65 -0.40 -2.98 -5.69
CA ILE A 65 0.39 -4.13 -6.10
C ILE A 65 1.36 -3.76 -7.23
N ASN A 66 0.90 -3.04 -8.25
CA ASN A 66 1.77 -2.60 -9.36
C ASN A 66 2.90 -1.69 -8.86
N LYS A 67 2.60 -0.77 -7.93
CA LYS A 67 3.63 0.09 -7.32
C LYS A 67 4.63 -0.70 -6.47
N LEU A 68 4.17 -1.73 -5.78
CA LEU A 68 5.03 -2.62 -5.02
C LEU A 68 5.91 -3.47 -5.95
N SER A 69 5.40 -4.01 -7.05
CA SER A 69 6.20 -4.81 -7.98
C SER A 69 7.24 -3.98 -8.72
N GLU A 70 6.92 -2.73 -9.06
CA GLU A 70 7.90 -1.77 -9.60
C GLU A 70 9.02 -1.48 -8.59
N LYS A 71 8.67 -1.33 -7.32
CA LYS A 71 9.60 -0.96 -6.24
C LYS A 71 10.47 -2.12 -5.77
N ILE A 72 9.91 -3.32 -5.72
CA ILE A 72 10.52 -4.53 -5.17
C ILE A 72 10.80 -5.53 -6.31
N SER A 73 11.34 -5.02 -7.41
CA SER A 73 11.63 -5.81 -8.61
C SER A 73 12.61 -6.94 -8.30
N GLY A 74 12.28 -8.16 -8.75
CA GLY A 74 13.10 -9.35 -8.54
C GLY A 74 12.82 -10.10 -7.22
N GLU A 75 12.09 -9.50 -6.28
CA GLU A 75 11.60 -10.19 -5.07
C GLU A 75 10.07 -10.26 -5.01
N PHE A 76 9.37 -9.35 -5.69
CA PHE A 76 7.91 -9.37 -5.83
C PHE A 76 7.47 -8.99 -7.24
N ASP A 77 6.94 -9.97 -7.99
CA ASP A 77 6.51 -9.79 -9.38
C ASP A 77 5.01 -9.48 -9.52
N GLY A 78 4.39 -8.95 -8.47
CA GLY A 78 2.98 -8.59 -8.47
C GLY A 78 2.03 -9.73 -8.13
N TYR A 79 0.74 -9.54 -8.44
CA TYR A 79 -0.29 -10.53 -8.14
C TYR A 79 -0.23 -11.71 -9.13
N GLN A 80 0.31 -12.84 -8.68
CA GLN A 80 0.22 -14.12 -9.36
C GLN A 80 -1.06 -14.80 -8.87
N LYS A 81 -2.03 -14.99 -9.77
CA LYS A 81 -3.33 -15.59 -9.43
C LYS A 81 -3.28 -17.11 -9.50
#